data_AF-A0A383RGZ5-F1
#
_entry.id   AF-A0A383RGZ5-F1
#
_cell.length_a   1.000
_cell.length_b   1.000
_cell.length_c   1.000
_cell.angle_alpha   90.00
_cell.angle_beta   90.00
_cell.angle_gamma   90.00
#
_symmetry.space_group_name_H-M   'P 1'
#
loop_
_entity.id
_entity.type
_entity.pdbx_description
1 polymer ?
#
loop_
_entity_poly.entity_id
_entity_poly.type
_entity_poly.pdbx_seq_one_letter_code
_entity_poly.pdbx_strand_id
1 'polypeptide(L)' 'MKSNVLFIASKQIQYVHYDESNLKLVVHYADGKQDAFSSISSSWFEQLMHSDNQYDDVMKLSEGLLNASLKKRHEHV' A
#
# COMPACT_ATOMS: atom_id res chain seq x y z
N MET A 1 -21.25 0.57 -2.20
CA MET A 1 -19.79 0.64 -2.49
C MET A 1 -19.09 0.25 -1.20
N LYS A 2 -18.33 -0.85 -1.18
CA LYS A 2 -17.59 -1.24 0.02
C LYS A 2 -16.44 -0.25 0.20
N SER A 3 -16.41 0.41 1.34
CA SER A 3 -15.28 1.26 1.72
C SER A 3 -14.17 0.34 2.21
N ASN A 4 -13.18 0.04 1.36
CA ASN A 4 -12.02 -0.79 1.73
C ASN A 4 -10.96 0.07 2.42
N VAL A 5 -11.35 0.74 3.51
CA VAL A 5 -10.46 1.57 4.32
C VAL A 5 -10.03 0.75 5.54
N LEU A 6 -8.72 0.67 5.77
CA LEU A 6 -8.13 -0.03 6.91
C LEU A 6 -7.32 0.97 7.74
N PHE A 7 -7.70 1.15 8.99
CA PHE A 7 -6.96 1.99 9.94
C PHE A 7 -5.79 1.21 10.50
N ILE A 8 -4.58 1.70 10.25
CA ILE A 8 -3.36 1.10 10.78
C ILE A 8 -3.09 1.75 12.13
N ALA A 9 -2.98 0.96 13.20
CA ALA A 9 -2.64 1.46 14.53
C ALA A 9 -1.13 1.82 14.63
N SER A 10 -0.67 2.75 13.80
CA SER A 10 0.73 3.20 13.76
C SER A 10 0.85 4.71 13.92
N LYS A 11 2.00 5.18 14.40
CA LYS A 11 2.31 6.62 14.51
C LYS A 11 2.62 7.26 13.16
N GLN A 12 2.96 6.46 12.16
CA GLN A 12 3.39 6.95 10.85
C GLN A 12 2.29 6.84 9.80
N ILE A 13 1.50 5.76 9.82
CA ILE A 13 0.38 5.54 8.91
C ILE A 13 -0.91 5.71 9.68
N GLN A 14 -1.80 6.57 9.17
CA GLN A 14 -3.11 6.82 9.75
C GLN A 14 -4.14 5.79 9.27
N TYR A 15 -4.22 5.59 7.95
CA TYR A 15 -5.06 4.59 7.33
C TYR A 15 -4.58 4.29 5.92
N VAL A 16 -5.04 3.18 5.38
CA VAL A 16 -4.88 2.82 3.98
C VAL A 16 -6.25 2.66 3.34
N HIS A 17 -6.37 3.03 2.08
CA HIS A 17 -7.59 2.91 1.31
C HIS A 17 -7.30 2.11 0.05
N TYR A 18 -8.03 1.03 -0.16
CA TYR A 18 -7.89 0.16 -1.32
C TYR A 18 -9.01 0.38 -2.33
N ASP A 19 -8.66 0.83 -3.52
CA ASP A 19 -9.56 0.97 -4.64
C ASP A 19 -9.52 -0.33 -5.48
N GLU A 20 -10.55 -1.17 -5.30
CA GLU A 20 -10.70 -2.43 -6.04
C GLU A 20 -10.89 -2.21 -7.54
N SER A 21 -11.55 -1.11 -7.94
CA SER A 21 -11.82 -0.82 -9.36
C SER A 21 -10.55 -0.51 -10.16
N ASN A 22 -9.57 0.10 -9.51
CA ASN A 22 -8.30 0.49 -10.12
C ASN A 22 -7.12 -0.36 -9.62
N LEU A 23 -7.38 -1.37 -8.76
CA LEU A 23 -6.37 -2.20 -8.11
C LEU A 23 -5.26 -1.34 -7.47
N LYS A 24 -5.67 -0.31 -6.74
CA LYS A 24 -4.80 0.76 -6.25
C LYS A 24 -4.91 0.89 -4.73
N LEU A 25 -3.79 0.85 -4.04
CA LEU A 25 -3.70 1.13 -2.61
C LEU A 25 -3.21 2.55 -2.39
N VAL A 26 -3.93 3.33 -1.58
CA VAL A 26 -3.54 4.67 -1.17
C VAL A 26 -3.23 4.64 0.32
N VAL A 27 -1.99 4.93 0.69
CA VAL A 27 -1.51 4.98 2.06
C VAL A 27 -1.55 6.44 2.52
N HIS A 28 -2.27 6.71 3.61
CA HIS A 28 -2.34 8.02 4.24
C HIS A 28 -1.45 8.06 5.48
N TYR A 29 -0.45 8.93 5.45
CA TYR A 29 0.48 9.10 6.55
C TYR A 29 0.01 10.16 7.54
N ALA A 30 0.47 10.06 8.78
CA ALA A 30 0.17 11.03 9.83
C ALA A 30 0.71 12.44 9.53
N ASP A 31 1.77 12.54 8.73
CA ASP A 31 2.38 13.80 8.24
C ASP A 31 1.54 14.48 7.14
N GLY A 32 0.41 13.89 6.72
CA GLY A 32 -0.45 14.39 5.65
C GLY A 32 0.00 13.99 4.24
N LYS A 33 1.15 13.33 4.10
CA LYS A 33 1.58 12.71 2.85
C LYS A 33 0.67 11.55 2.47
N GLN A 34 0.59 11.27 1.17
CA GLN A 34 -0.16 10.15 0.63
C GLN A 34 0.67 9.48 -0.46
N ASP A 35 0.85 8.16 -0.34
CA ASP A 35 1.46 7.35 -1.39
C ASP A 35 0.41 6.50 -2.08
N ALA A 36 0.51 6.41 -3.38
CA ALA A 36 -0.44 5.71 -4.24
C ALA A 36 0.28 4.59 -4.98
N PHE A 37 -0.02 3.36 -4.62
CA PHE A 37 0.53 2.15 -5.20
C PHE A 37 -0.48 1.51 -6.14
N SER A 38 -0.15 1.46 -7.43
CA SER A 38 -0.96 0.77 -8.44
C SER A 38 -0.52 -0.70 -8.55
N SER A 39 -1.38 -1.55 -9.12
CA SER A 39 -1.14 -3.00 -9.29
C SER A 39 -1.12 -3.81 -7.99
N ILE A 40 -1.91 -3.39 -7.00
CA ILE A 40 -2.12 -4.15 -5.77
C ILE A 40 -3.32 -5.07 -5.98
N SER A 41 -3.12 -6.37 -5.81
CA SER A 41 -4.21 -7.36 -5.91
C SER A 41 -5.12 -7.29 -4.68
N SER A 42 -6.41 -7.56 -4.89
CA SER A 42 -7.39 -7.55 -3.80
C SER A 42 -7.08 -8.61 -2.75
N SER A 43 -6.59 -9.78 -3.15
CA SER A 43 -6.15 -10.83 -2.23
C SER A 43 -5.01 -10.37 -1.31
N TRP A 44 -4.10 -9.51 -1.80
CA TRP A 44 -3.06 -8.95 -0.93
C TRP A 44 -3.65 -8.02 0.12
N PHE A 45 -4.63 -7.20 -0.26
CA PHE A 45 -5.33 -6.33 0.68
C PHE A 45 -6.14 -7.14 1.70
N GLU A 46 -6.80 -8.22 1.29
CA GLU A 46 -7.48 -9.14 2.21
C GLU A 46 -6.48 -9.77 3.19
N GLN A 47 -5.31 -10.22 2.73
CA GLN A 47 -4.26 -10.71 3.63
C GLN A 47 -3.81 -9.63 4.63
N LEU A 48 -3.67 -8.38 4.17
CA LEU A 48 -3.34 -7.26 5.05
C LEU A 48 -4.40 -7.06 6.14
N MET A 49 -5.68 -7.14 5.81
CA MET A 49 -6.77 -7.01 6.80
C MET A 49 -6.70 -8.08 7.89
N HIS A 50 -6.23 -9.28 7.56
CA HIS A 50 -6.07 -10.41 8.47
C HIS A 50 -4.67 -10.52 9.08
N SER A 51 -3.75 -9.62 8.74
CA SER A 51 -2.38 -9.65 9.28
C SER A 51 -2.34 -9.16 10.72
N ASP A 52 -1.50 -9.82 11.51
CA ASP A 52 -1.19 -9.43 12.90
C ASP A 52 -0.43 -8.10 12.95
N ASN A 53 0.36 -7.79 11.93
CA ASN A 53 1.21 -6.59 11.89
C ASN A 53 1.12 -5.83 10.57
N GLN A 54 -0.04 -5.21 10.35
CA GLN A 54 -0.41 -4.50 9.12
C GLN A 54 0.58 -3.40 8.72
N TYR A 55 1.22 -2.76 9.70
CA TYR A 55 2.23 -1.74 9.43
C TYR A 55 3.46 -2.32 8.70
N ASP A 56 3.96 -3.48 9.15
CA ASP A 56 5.13 -4.14 8.57
C ASP A 56 4.85 -4.61 7.14
N ASP A 57 3.65 -5.16 6.89
CA ASP A 57 3.22 -5.57 5.55
C ASP A 57 3.13 -4.39 4.58
N VAL A 58 2.56 -3.25 5.01
CA VAL A 58 2.49 -2.04 4.17
C VAL A 58 3.88 -1.48 3.90
N MET A 59 4.78 -1.49 4.88
CA MET A 59 6.17 -1.04 4.70
C MET A 59 6.92 -1.94 3.72
N LYS A 60 6.83 -3.26 3.85
CA LYS A 60 7.41 -4.23 2.90
C LYS A 60 6.90 -4.02 1.48
N LEU A 61 5.61 -3.73 1.33
CA LEU A 61 5.02 -3.42 0.02
C LEU A 61 5.62 -2.13 -0.56
N SER A 62 5.66 -1.06 0.25
CA SER A 62 6.22 0.23 -0.15
C SER A 62 7.68 0.09 -0.59
N GLU A 63 8.51 -0.60 0.21
CA GLU A 63 9.91 -0.88 -0.13
C GLU A 63 10.03 -1.75 -1.39
N GLY A 64 9.20 -2.78 -1.54
CA GLY A 64 9.20 -3.65 -2.73
C GLY A 64 8.86 -2.89 -4.01
N LEU A 65 7.88 -1.99 -3.96
CA LEU A 65 7.43 -1.21 -5.13
C LEU A 65 8.37 -0.06 -5.48
N LEU A 66 8.96 0.60 -4.48
CA LEU A 66 10.02 1.59 -4.70
C LEU A 66 11.21 0.94 -5.41
N ASN A 67 11.63 -0.24 -4.95
CA ASN A 67 12.70 -1.00 -5.60
C ASN A 67 12.34 -1.46 -7.03
N ALA A 68 11.10 -1.92 -7.25
CA ALA A 68 10.63 -2.30 -8.58
C ALA A 68 10.57 -1.11 -9.55
N SER A 69 10.19 0.07 -9.06
CA SER A 69 10.16 1.30 -9.85
C SER A 69 11.56 1.81 -10.19
N LEU A 70 12.56 1.58 -9.33
CA LEU A 70 13.96 1.90 -9.60
C LEU A 70 14.59 0.95 -10.63
N LYS A 71 14.27 -0.35 -10.58
CA LYS A 71 14.79 -1.34 -11.53
C LYS A 71 14.34 -1.10 -12.97
N LYS A 72 13.09 -0.66 -13.20
CA LYS A 72 12.58 -0.37 -14.55
C LYS A 72 13.29 0.78 -15.28
N ARG A 73 14.12 1.59 -14.60
CA ARG A 73 14.93 2.63 -15.28
C ARG A 73 16.26 2.13 -15.82
N HIS A 74 16.69 0.91 -15.50
CA HIS A 74 18.03 0.41 -15.84
C HIS A 74 18.06 -0.66 -16.94
N GLU A 75 16.92 -1.04 -17.54
CA GLU A 75 16.83 -2.04 -18.62
C GLU A 75 16.48 -1.41 -19.99
N HIS A 76 16.85 -0.16 -20.20
CA HIS A 76 16.70 0.52 -21.50
C HIS A 76 17.99 1.29 -21.85
N VAL A 77 19.09 0.53 -21.99
CA VAL A 77 20.33 0.95 -22.68
C VAL A 77 20.77 -0.20 -23.58
#